data_AF-A0A915ZG01-F1
#
_entry.id   AF-A0A915ZG01-F1
#
_cell.length_a   1.000
_cell.length_b   1.000
_cell.length_c   1.000
_cell.angle_alpha   90.00
_cell.angle_beta   90.00
_cell.angle_gamma   90.00
#
_symmetry.space_group_name_H-M   'P 1'
#
loop_
_entity.id
_entity.type
_entity.pdbx_description
1 polymer ?
#
loop_
_entity_poly.entity_id
_entity_poly.type
_entity_poly.pdbx_seq_one_letter_code
_entity_poly.pdbx_strand_id
1 'polypeptide(L)'
;MDANQARFKNFPSSLYTASKLLQVGNQSKTYAVCPSCNSLYNIAEVVAEEGSKCTHVEFSMQSKGKPCGMELTMQAPLGNRNKNRPKLLFPLPSLKLQINSLYQRSGIQQQLRKWTNRHVDNGMLTDIYDGKI
;
A
#
# COMPACT_ATOMS: atom_id res chain seq x y z
N MET A 1 14.82 3.58 34.58
CA MET A 1 13.81 3.73 33.51
C MET A 1 12.79 2.64 33.69
N ASP A 2 11.62 2.95 34.25
CA ASP A 2 10.49 2.01 34.34
C ASP A 2 9.89 1.81 32.95
N ALA A 3 10.44 0.86 32.20
CA ALA A 3 9.78 0.38 31.00
C ALA A 3 8.57 -0.44 31.46
N ASN A 4 7.39 0.19 31.49
CA ASN A 4 6.13 -0.49 31.77
C ASN A 4 6.04 -1.76 30.90
N GLN A 5 6.21 -2.93 31.54
CA GLN A 5 6.27 -4.24 30.87
C GLN A 5 4.99 -4.54 30.08
N ALA A 6 3.86 -3.92 30.43
CA ALA A 6 2.61 -4.05 29.69
C ALA A 6 2.66 -3.42 28.29
N ARG A 7 3.59 -2.49 28.02
CA ARG A 7 3.74 -1.81 26.72
C ARG A 7 4.03 -2.80 25.58
N PHE A 8 4.74 -3.88 25.87
CA PHE A 8 5.11 -4.89 24.88
C PHE A 8 4.28 -6.17 24.99
N LYS A 9 3.19 -6.18 25.77
CA LYS A 9 2.33 -7.36 25.95
C LYS A 9 1.80 -7.92 24.62
N ASN A 10 1.55 -7.03 23.65
CA ASN A 10 1.08 -7.40 22.31
C ASN A 10 2.20 -7.44 21.27
N PHE A 11 3.45 -7.20 21.69
CA PHE A 11 4.59 -7.28 20.77
C PHE A 11 4.89 -8.76 20.49
N PRO A 12 5.13 -9.14 19.23
CA PRO A 12 5.39 -10.53 18.90
C PRO A 12 6.67 -11.04 19.59
N SER A 13 6.59 -12.22 20.22
CA SER A 13 7.72 -12.85 20.93
C SER A 13 8.78 -13.43 20.00
N SER A 14 8.51 -13.52 18.70
CA SER A 14 9.46 -14.03 17.70
C SER A 14 9.20 -13.40 16.33
N LEU A 15 10.22 -13.45 15.47
CA LEU A 15 10.09 -13.06 14.05
C LEU A 15 9.00 -13.87 13.33
N TYR A 16 8.82 -15.14 13.68
CA TYR A 16 7.77 -15.99 13.11
C TYR A 16 6.38 -15.47 13.47
N THR A 17 6.13 -15.18 14.76
CA THR A 17 4.86 -14.64 15.23
C THR A 17 4.59 -13.26 14.64
N ALA A 18 5.62 -12.41 14.53
CA ALA A 18 5.53 -11.10 13.89
C ALA A 18 5.16 -11.22 12.41
N SER A 19 5.83 -12.11 11.67
CA SER A 19 5.58 -12.32 10.24
C SER A 19 4.16 -12.84 10.00
N LYS A 20 3.67 -13.73 10.86
CA LYS A 20 2.29 -14.24 10.77
C LYS A 20 1.25 -13.15 11.07
N LEU A 21 1.48 -12.34 12.10
CA LEU A 21 0.61 -11.22 12.49
C LEU A 21 0.53 -10.16 11.39
N LEU A 22 1.69 -9.75 10.86
CA LEU A 22 1.80 -8.76 9.79
C LEU A 22 1.48 -9.34 8.41
N GLN A 23 1.15 -10.63 8.32
CA GLN A 23 0.88 -11.34 7.07
C GLN A 23 2.03 -11.21 6.05
N VAL A 24 3.27 -11.13 6.55
CA VAL A 24 4.50 -11.12 5.77
C VAL A 24 4.79 -12.56 5.32
N GLY A 25 4.04 -13.01 4.32
CA GLY A 25 4.15 -14.34 3.73
C GLY A 25 4.15 -14.28 2.21
N ASN A 26 3.80 -15.40 1.57
CA ASN A 26 3.67 -15.49 0.11
C ASN A 26 2.31 -14.98 -0.42
N GLN A 27 1.52 -14.31 0.41
CA GLN A 27 0.19 -13.85 0.03
C GLN A 27 0.31 -12.69 -0.95
N SER A 28 -0.06 -12.92 -2.20
CA SER A 28 -0.37 -11.85 -3.16
C SER A 28 -1.82 -11.40 -2.95
N LYS A 29 -2.10 -10.14 -3.30
CA LYS A 29 -3.46 -9.59 -3.30
C LYS A 29 -3.74 -9.02 -4.68
N THR A 30 -5.00 -9.02 -5.09
CA THR A 30 -5.42 -8.33 -6.30
C THR A 30 -6.45 -7.29 -5.91
N TYR A 31 -6.27 -6.07 -6.38
CA TYR A 31 -7.17 -4.95 -6.14
C TYR A 31 -7.88 -4.55 -7.41
N ALA A 32 -9.09 -4.01 -7.27
CA ALA A 32 -9.72 -3.21 -8.30
C ALA A 32 -9.09 -1.81 -8.30
N VAL A 33 -8.92 -1.23 -9.48
CA VAL A 33 -8.29 0.08 -9.64
C VAL A 33 -9.26 1.04 -10.29
N CYS A 34 -9.36 2.26 -9.75
CA CYS A 34 -10.01 3.35 -10.47
C CYS A 34 -9.19 3.73 -11.72
N PRO A 35 -9.74 3.60 -12.94
CA PRO A 35 -8.99 3.93 -14.16
C PRO A 35 -8.61 5.41 -14.28
N SER A 36 -9.28 6.30 -13.54
CA SER A 36 -9.06 7.74 -13.60
C SER A 36 -8.00 8.23 -12.61
N CYS A 37 -8.02 7.75 -11.36
CA CYS A 37 -7.13 8.25 -10.29
C CYS A 37 -6.25 7.18 -9.64
N ASN A 38 -6.26 5.95 -10.15
CA ASN A 38 -5.45 4.82 -9.68
C ASN A 38 -5.67 4.38 -8.22
N SER A 39 -6.73 4.86 -7.57
CA SER A 39 -7.09 4.41 -6.22
C SER A 39 -7.44 2.92 -6.21
N LEU A 40 -6.97 2.22 -5.18
CA LEU A 40 -7.15 0.77 -5.01
C LEU A 40 -8.38 0.48 -4.14
N TYR A 41 -9.15 -0.52 -4.55
CA TYR A 41 -10.35 -0.99 -3.86
C TYR A 41 -10.32 -2.51 -3.70
N ASN A 42 -10.97 -3.02 -2.67
CA ASN A 42 -11.22 -4.44 -2.54
C ASN A 42 -12.18 -4.89 -3.65
N ILE A 43 -11.83 -5.97 -4.36
CA ILE A 43 -12.65 -6.50 -5.46
C ILE A 43 -14.04 -6.92 -4.96
N ALA A 44 -14.13 -7.53 -3.76
CA ALA A 44 -15.39 -8.01 -3.22
C ALA A 44 -16.37 -6.85 -2.94
N GLU A 45 -15.85 -5.70 -2.51
CA GLU A 45 -16.66 -4.51 -2.20
C GLU A 45 -17.22 -3.88 -3.48
N VAL A 46 -16.40 -3.73 -4.52
CA VAL A 46 -16.83 -3.05 -5.75
C VAL A 46 -17.68 -3.92 -6.68
N VAL A 47 -17.58 -5.24 -6.59
CA VAL A 47 -18.37 -6.17 -7.43
C VAL A 47 -19.76 -6.42 -6.85
N ALA A 48 -19.96 -6.22 -5.55
CA ALA A 48 -21.24 -6.42 -4.87
C ALA A 48 -22.33 -5.46 -5.37
N GLU A 49 -21.97 -4.22 -5.72
CA GLU A 49 -22.91 -3.19 -6.16
C GLU A 49 -22.74 -2.87 -7.66
N GLU A 50 -23.84 -2.91 -8.40
CA GLU A 50 -23.89 -2.44 -9.78
C GLU A 50 -23.60 -0.94 -9.86
N GLY A 51 -22.68 -0.56 -10.75
CA GLY A 51 -22.34 0.84 -10.97
C GLY A 51 -21.52 1.46 -9.83
N SER A 52 -20.80 0.65 -9.04
CA SER A 52 -19.87 1.14 -8.00
C SER A 52 -18.97 2.26 -8.53
N LYS A 53 -18.98 3.42 -7.86
CA LYS A 53 -18.20 4.61 -8.25
C LYS A 53 -17.03 4.86 -7.32
N CYS A 54 -15.96 5.43 -7.86
CA CYS A 54 -14.80 5.85 -7.11
C CYS A 54 -15.17 6.97 -6.12
N THR A 55 -14.97 6.71 -4.84
CA THR A 55 -15.23 7.66 -3.75
C THR A 55 -13.98 8.42 -3.33
N HIS A 56 -12.83 8.12 -3.93
CA HIS A 56 -11.56 8.77 -3.62
C HIS A 56 -11.66 10.28 -3.85
N VAL A 57 -11.31 11.04 -2.81
CA VAL A 57 -11.18 12.49 -2.83
C VAL A 57 -9.69 12.79 -2.77
N GLU A 58 -9.17 13.39 -3.83
CA GLU A 58 -7.78 13.83 -3.86
C GLU A 58 -7.58 14.98 -2.87
N PHE A 59 -6.50 14.90 -2.09
CA PHE A 59 -6.22 15.90 -1.08
C PHE A 59 -5.66 17.16 -1.76
N SER A 60 -6.47 18.22 -1.85
CA SER A 60 -6.06 19.52 -2.39
C SER A 60 -5.88 20.53 -1.26
N MET A 61 -4.79 21.30 -1.30
CA MET A 61 -4.52 22.35 -0.31
C MET A 61 -5.51 23.53 -0.37
N GLN A 62 -6.26 23.67 -1.47
CA GLN A 62 -7.01 24.90 -1.76
C GLN A 62 -8.54 24.75 -1.76
N SER A 63 -9.10 23.52 -1.63
CA SER A 63 -10.55 23.32 -1.56
C SER A 63 -10.95 21.94 -1.03
N LYS A 64 -12.22 21.80 -0.60
CA LYS A 64 -12.84 20.49 -0.38
C LYS A 64 -12.87 19.75 -1.72
N GLY A 65 -12.01 18.74 -1.88
CA GLY A 65 -11.93 17.95 -3.10
C GLY A 65 -13.27 17.26 -3.39
N LYS A 66 -13.64 17.18 -4.67
CA LYS A 66 -14.78 16.37 -5.12
C LYS A 66 -14.33 14.91 -5.27
N PRO A 67 -15.23 13.93 -5.01
CA PRO A 67 -14.90 12.53 -5.27
C PRO A 67 -14.71 12.31 -6.78
N CYS A 68 -13.80 11.40 -7.13
CA CYS A 68 -13.49 11.06 -8.52
C CYS A 68 -14.73 10.64 -9.33
N GLY A 69 -15.63 9.85 -8.74
CA GLY A 69 -16.92 9.50 -9.34
C GLY A 69 -16.88 8.53 -10.53
N MET A 70 -15.68 8.14 -11.00
CA MET A 70 -15.51 7.17 -12.08
C MET A 70 -16.04 5.79 -11.68
N GLU A 71 -16.84 5.17 -12.53
CA GLU A 71 -17.28 3.79 -12.34
C GLU A 71 -16.10 2.81 -12.30
N LEU A 72 -16.10 1.95 -11.28
CA LEU A 72 -15.06 0.97 -11.01
C LEU A 72 -15.31 -0.38 -11.70
N THR A 73 -16.55 -0.68 -12.07
CA THR A 73 -16.95 -1.96 -12.66
C THR A 73 -17.55 -1.82 -14.04
N MET A 74 -17.47 -2.89 -14.83
CA MET A 74 -18.21 -3.08 -16.08
C MET A 74 -19.01 -4.38 -16.01
N GLN A 75 -20.14 -4.43 -16.70
CA GLN A 75 -20.88 -5.67 -16.93
C GLN A 75 -20.14 -6.47 -18.01
N ALA A 76 -19.80 -7.72 -17.72
CA ALA A 76 -19.23 -8.65 -18.68
C ALA A 76 -20.11 -9.91 -18.78
N PRO A 77 -20.34 -10.44 -19.99
CA PRO A 77 -21.08 -11.69 -20.14
C PRO A 77 -20.31 -12.84 -19.48
N LEU A 78 -20.99 -13.61 -18.64
CA LEU A 78 -20.48 -14.85 -18.06
C LEU A 78 -21.53 -15.95 -18.22
N GLY A 79 -21.46 -16.63 -19.36
CA GLY A 79 -22.50 -17.58 -19.77
C GLY A 79 -23.81 -16.84 -20.07
N ASN A 80 -24.91 -17.29 -19.47
CA ASN A 80 -26.26 -16.74 -19.69
C ASN A 80 -26.59 -15.52 -18.82
N ARG A 81 -25.64 -15.01 -18.02
CA ARG A 81 -25.85 -13.85 -17.14
C ARG A 81 -24.70 -12.87 -17.28
N ASN A 82 -25.00 -11.58 -17.19
CA ASN A 82 -23.97 -10.56 -17.03
C ASN A 82 -23.52 -10.55 -15.57
N LYS A 83 -22.21 -10.42 -15.35
CA LYS A 83 -21.64 -10.20 -14.01
C LYS A 83 -20.78 -8.95 -14.02
N ASN A 84 -20.88 -8.19 -12.94
CA ASN A 84 -19.95 -7.09 -12.69
C ASN A 84 -18.54 -7.60 -12.51
N ARG A 85 -17.60 -6.93 -13.15
CA ARG A 85 -16.17 -7.13 -12.96
C ARG A 85 -15.46 -5.79 -12.88
N PRO A 86 -14.36 -5.67 -12.13
CA PRO A 86 -13.57 -4.45 -12.11
C PRO A 86 -13.09 -4.06 -13.51
N LYS A 87 -13.08 -2.76 -13.82
CA LYS A 87 -12.58 -2.25 -15.10
C LYS A 87 -11.08 -2.45 -15.25
N LEU A 88 -10.35 -2.34 -14.14
CA LEU A 88 -8.90 -2.51 -14.08
C LEU A 88 -8.52 -3.26 -12.80
N LEU A 89 -7.54 -4.16 -12.93
CA LEU A 89 -7.01 -4.96 -11.83
C LEU A 89 -5.54 -4.63 -11.61
N PHE A 90 -5.14 -4.57 -10.34
CA PHE A 90 -3.75 -4.45 -9.94
C PHE A 90 -3.33 -5.66 -9.09
N PRO A 91 -2.47 -6.54 -9.63
CA PRO A 91 -1.87 -7.60 -8.83
C PRO A 91 -0.77 -7.00 -7.95
N LEU A 92 -0.98 -7.03 -6.64
CA LEU A 92 0.03 -6.72 -5.64
C LEU A 92 0.78 -8.01 -5.27
N PRO A 93 2.05 -8.18 -5.67
CA PRO A 93 2.84 -9.34 -5.29
C PRO A 93 3.10 -9.37 -3.78
N SER A 94 3.47 -10.53 -3.26
CA SER A 94 3.78 -10.68 -1.84
C SER A 94 4.94 -9.79 -1.40
N LEU A 95 4.97 -9.41 -0.13
CA LEU A 95 6.05 -8.56 0.39
C LEU A 95 7.43 -9.19 0.15
N LYS A 96 7.54 -10.52 0.29
CA LYS A 96 8.77 -11.27 0.00
C LYS A 96 9.22 -11.07 -1.45
N LEU A 97 8.30 -11.16 -2.41
CA LEU A 97 8.61 -10.97 -3.83
C LEU A 97 8.98 -9.51 -4.13
N GLN A 98 8.29 -8.55 -3.52
CA GLN A 98 8.60 -7.12 -3.66
C GLN A 98 10.01 -6.80 -3.15
N ILE A 99 10.37 -7.30 -1.96
CA ILE A 99 11.71 -7.12 -1.38
C ILE A 99 12.76 -7.80 -2.26
N ASN A 100 12.54 -9.03 -2.69
CA ASN A 100 13.48 -9.74 -3.56
C ASN A 100 13.71 -8.97 -4.88
N SER A 101 12.64 -8.51 -5.52
CA SER A 101 12.71 -7.69 -6.74
C SER A 101 13.48 -6.38 -6.50
N LEU A 102 13.28 -5.73 -5.35
CA LEU A 102 14.02 -4.53 -4.98
C LEU A 102 15.53 -4.78 -4.89
N TYR A 103 15.95 -5.86 -4.21
CA TYR A 103 17.37 -6.24 -4.08
C TYR A 103 18.01 -6.71 -5.40
N GLN A 104 17.20 -7.12 -6.38
CA GLN A 104 17.66 -7.49 -7.71
C GLN A 104 17.82 -6.28 -8.65
N ARG A 105 17.37 -5.08 -8.26
CA ARG A 105 17.54 -3.87 -9.09
C ARG A 105 19.02 -3.51 -9.23
N SER A 106 19.44 -3.20 -10.45
CA SER A 106 20.79 -2.71 -10.71
C SER A 106 21.08 -1.46 -9.88
N GLY A 107 22.26 -1.40 -9.27
CA GLY A 107 22.68 -0.26 -8.45
C GLY A 107 21.97 -0.14 -7.09
N ILE A 108 21.16 -1.12 -6.64
CA ILE A 108 20.46 -1.03 -5.36
C ILE A 108 21.40 -0.75 -4.18
N GLN A 109 22.61 -1.34 -4.17
CA GLN A 109 23.60 -1.10 -3.11
C GLN A 109 24.03 0.37 -3.05
N GLN A 110 24.17 1.03 -4.20
CA GLN A 110 24.51 2.45 -4.27
C GLN A 110 23.33 3.31 -3.80
N GLN A 111 22.10 2.96 -4.21
CA GLN A 111 20.89 3.65 -3.76
C GLN A 111 20.70 3.55 -2.24
N LEU A 112 20.94 2.36 -1.66
CA LEU A 112 20.89 2.12 -0.22
C LEU A 112 21.99 2.86 0.56
N ARG A 113 23.03 3.35 -0.11
CA ARG A 113 24.11 4.17 0.49
C ARG A 113 23.96 5.66 0.21
N LYS A 114 22.91 6.10 -0.50
CA LYS A 114 22.70 7.54 -0.74
C LYS A 114 22.52 8.32 0.55
N TRP A 115 21.88 7.72 1.56
CA TRP A 115 21.69 8.36 2.86
C TRP A 115 23.02 8.59 3.61
N THR A 116 24.03 7.72 3.44
CA THR A 116 25.34 7.88 4.11
C THR A 116 26.14 9.08 3.62
N ASN A 117 25.92 9.54 2.39
CA ASN A 117 26.63 10.68 1.80
C ASN A 117 25.72 11.92 1.66
N ARG A 118 24.67 12.02 2.48
CA ARG A 118 23.73 13.14 2.41
C ARG A 118 24.42 14.45 2.81
N HIS A 119 24.20 15.50 2.02
CA HIS A 119 24.51 16.86 2.46
C HIS A 119 23.44 17.30 3.45
N VAL A 120 23.84 17.78 4.62
CA VAL A 120 22.92 18.32 5.63
C VAL A 120 23.22 19.80 5.76
N ASP A 121 22.29 20.63 5.31
CA ASP A 121 22.38 22.08 5.48
C ASP A 121 22.30 22.44 6.97
N ASN A 122 23.12 23.40 7.39
CA ASN A 122 23.09 23.90 8.76
C ASN A 122 21.68 24.43 9.10
N GLY A 123 21.05 23.86 10.13
CA GLY A 123 19.73 24.27 10.63
C GLY A 123 18.56 23.37 10.20
N MET A 124 18.78 22.36 9.34
CA MET A 124 17.75 21.35 9.06
C MET A 124 17.85 20.16 10.03
N LEU A 125 16.74 19.86 10.72
CA LEU A 125 16.58 18.65 11.53
C LEU A 125 16.28 17.46 10.61
N THR A 126 17.30 16.65 10.28
CA THR A 126 17.16 15.43 9.45
C THR A 126 17.15 14.14 10.27
N ASP A 127 16.67 14.26 11.50
CA ASP A 127 16.92 13.43 12.66
C ASP A 127 16.18 12.08 12.70
N ILE A 128 15.35 11.80 11.69
CA ILE A 128 14.63 10.53 11.60
C ILE A 128 15.59 9.32 11.46
N TYR A 129 16.82 9.54 10.98
CA TYR A 129 17.79 8.47 10.72
C TYR A 129 18.94 8.37 11.73
N ASP A 130 19.28 9.45 12.44
CA ASP A 130 20.41 9.50 13.37
C ASP A 130 20.00 9.26 14.83
N GLY A 131 18.68 9.25 15.10
CA GLY A 131 18.12 8.91 16.41
C GLY A 131 18.42 9.93 17.50
N LYS A 132 18.62 11.21 17.15
CA LYS A 132 18.88 12.33 18.06
C LYS A 132 17.62 13.18 18.31
N ILE A 133 16.44 12.56 18.43
CA ILE A 133 15.21 13.27 18.87
C ILE A 133 15.18 13.32 20.39
#